data_AF-A0A5Q4FY28-F1
#
_entry.id   AF-A0A5Q4FY28-F1
#
_cell.length_a   1.000
_cell.length_b   1.000
_cell.length_c   1.000
_cell.angle_alpha   90.00
_cell.angle_beta   90.00
_cell.angle_gamma   90.00
#
_symmetry.space_group_name_H-M   'P 1'
#
loop_
_entity.id
_entity.type
_entity.pdbx_description
1 polymer ?
#
loop_
_entity_poly.entity_id
_entity_poly.type
_entity_poly.pdbx_seq_one_letter_code
_entity_poly.pdbx_strand_id
1 'polypeptide(L)'
;AAITLITAHRDLEDLCLEQELADHKRTEEGRYAQLIYNGLWWGPLKNALDAFMDEANTYVNGEVRVQLYKGSATVVGRRSADSGLYSYDMATYDEGDQFDQTLAEGFVKLWGLPLKTWAARTKAHGDEL
;
A
#
# COMPACT_ATOMS: atom_id res chain seq x y z
N ALA A 1 17.36 14.59 7.57
CA ALA A 1 17.57 13.16 7.88
C ALA A 1 16.24 12.43 8.07
N ALA A 2 15.44 12.76 9.09
CA ALA A 2 14.18 12.06 9.37
C ALA A 2 13.21 11.99 8.18
N ILE A 3 12.92 13.13 7.52
CA ILE A 3 12.04 13.17 6.35
C ILE A 3 12.55 12.25 5.24
N THR A 4 13.84 12.28 4.95
CA THR A 4 14.48 11.41 3.94
C THR A 4 14.27 9.92 4.24
N LEU A 5 14.44 9.51 5.50
CA LEU A 5 14.26 8.12 5.91
C LEU A 5 12.80 7.69 5.81
N ILE A 6 11.87 8.53 6.27
CA ILE A 6 10.42 8.25 6.18
C ILE A 6 9.99 8.13 4.73
N THR A 7 10.44 9.04 3.86
CA THR A 7 10.14 8.99 2.42
C THR A 7 10.71 7.73 1.78
N ALA A 8 11.96 7.38 2.08
CA ALA A 8 12.59 6.18 1.53
C ALA A 8 11.90 4.89 2.03
N HIS A 9 11.56 4.81 3.31
CA HIS A 9 10.91 3.65 3.90
C HIS A 9 9.53 3.41 3.30
N ARG A 10 8.70 4.46 3.18
CA ARG A 10 7.39 4.36 2.52
C ARG A 10 7.48 3.87 1.07
N ASP A 11 8.46 4.38 0.32
CA ASP A 11 8.64 3.97 -1.07
C ASP A 11 9.10 2.50 -1.20
N LEU A 12 9.84 2.00 -0.21
CA LEU A 12 10.21 0.59 -0.12
C LEU A 12 9.03 -0.29 0.29
N GLU A 13 8.17 0.18 1.20
CA GLU A 13 6.94 -0.51 1.57
C GLU A 13 6.01 -0.72 0.37
N ASP A 14 5.87 0.30 -0.50
CA ASP A 14 5.09 0.18 -1.74
C ASP A 14 5.61 -0.91 -2.68
N LEU A 15 6.88 -1.32 -2.54
CA LEU A 15 7.47 -2.43 -3.32
C LEU A 15 7.28 -3.79 -2.65
N CYS A 16 7.18 -3.83 -1.31
CA CYS A 16 7.31 -5.04 -0.51
C CYS A 16 6.02 -5.48 0.19
N LEU A 17 5.06 -4.56 0.39
CA LEU A 17 3.82 -4.85 1.11
C LEU A 17 2.68 -5.20 0.15
N GLU A 18 1.88 -6.17 0.58
CA GLU A 18 0.59 -6.44 -0.03
C GLU A 18 -0.35 -5.24 0.20
N GLN A 19 -1.28 -5.02 -0.73
CA GLN A 19 -2.10 -3.82 -0.80
C GLN A 19 -2.96 -3.60 0.46
N GLU A 20 -3.71 -4.60 0.91
CA GLU A 20 -4.56 -4.48 2.10
C GLU A 20 -3.73 -4.24 3.37
N LEU A 21 -2.59 -4.93 3.50
CA LEU A 21 -1.65 -4.69 4.61
C LEU A 21 -1.11 -3.26 4.58
N ALA A 22 -0.71 -2.74 3.40
CA ALA A 22 -0.21 -1.38 3.25
C ALA A 22 -1.27 -0.33 3.61
N ASP A 23 -2.51 -0.51 3.14
CA ASP A 23 -3.62 0.40 3.44
C ASP A 23 -3.98 0.39 4.93
N HIS A 24 -4.01 -0.78 5.57
CA HIS A 24 -4.24 -0.89 7.00
C HIS A 24 -3.10 -0.26 7.81
N LYS A 25 -1.84 -0.58 7.48
CA LYS A 25 -0.65 -0.03 8.13
C LYS A 25 -0.62 1.50 8.07
N ARG A 26 -0.98 2.12 6.95
CA ARG A 26 -1.06 3.58 6.81
C ARG A 26 -2.02 4.23 7.82
N THR A 27 -3.12 3.54 8.13
CA THR A 27 -4.08 4.01 9.13
C THR A 27 -3.50 3.90 10.55
N GLU A 28 -2.90 2.75 10.86
CA GLU A 28 -2.31 2.49 12.18
C GLU A 28 -1.08 3.35 12.47
N GLU A 29 -0.28 3.73 11.46
CA GLU A 29 0.83 4.69 11.60
C GLU A 29 0.36 6.03 12.17
N GLY A 30 -0.78 6.54 11.70
CA GLY A 30 -1.35 7.79 12.19
C GLY A 30 -1.75 7.67 13.67
N ARG A 31 -2.35 6.54 14.05
CA ARG A 31 -2.70 6.26 15.44
C ARG A 31 -1.46 6.10 16.32
N TYR A 32 -0.44 5.40 15.82
CA TYR A 32 0.84 5.20 16.49
C TYR A 32 1.53 6.53 16.81
N ALA A 33 1.63 7.42 15.81
CA ALA A 33 2.20 8.76 15.99
C ALA A 33 1.44 9.59 17.03
N GLN A 34 0.10 9.52 17.03
CA GLN A 34 -0.73 10.23 18.00
C GLN A 34 -0.49 9.76 19.44
N LEU A 35 -0.32 8.45 19.66
CA LEU A 35 -0.03 7.91 21.00
C LEU A 35 1.31 8.42 21.53
N ILE A 36 2.33 8.42 20.68
CA ILE A 36 3.66 8.95 21.02
C ILE A 36 3.57 10.44 21.34
N TYR A 37 2.88 11.22 20.50
CA TYR A 37 2.70 12.65 20.70
C TYR A 37 2.01 12.96 22.05
N ASN A 38 1.03 12.14 22.44
CA ASN A 38 0.31 12.28 23.70
C ASN A 38 1.10 11.78 24.93
N GLY A 39 2.33 11.29 24.76
CA GLY A 39 3.14 10.75 25.86
C GLY A 39 2.72 9.35 26.32
N LEU A 40 1.87 8.65 25.56
CA LEU A 40 1.37 7.31 25.89
C LEU A 40 2.35 6.20 25.47
N TRP A 41 3.65 6.44 25.64
CA TRP A 41 4.73 5.57 25.15
C TRP A 41 4.67 4.15 25.72
N TRP A 42 4.31 4.00 27.00
CA TRP A 42 4.18 2.70 27.68
C TRP A 42 2.74 2.16 27.71
N GLY A 43 1.84 2.74 26.92
CA GLY A 43 0.45 2.31 26.86
C GLY A 43 0.30 0.92 26.22
N PRO A 44 -0.68 0.11 26.66
CA PRO A 44 -0.89 -1.23 26.12
C PRO A 44 -1.19 -1.22 24.61
N LEU A 45 -1.91 -0.20 24.13
CA LEU A 45 -2.19 -0.03 22.70
C LEU A 45 -0.90 0.25 21.90
N LYS A 46 0.01 1.06 22.43
CA LYS A 46 1.30 1.34 21.77
C LYS A 46 2.09 0.04 21.63
N ASN A 47 2.17 -0.78 22.68
CA ASN A 47 2.87 -2.07 22.62
C ASN A 47 2.23 -3.05 21.63
N ALA A 48 0.90 -3.07 21.52
CA ALA A 48 0.22 -3.90 20.53
C ALA A 48 0.53 -3.44 19.09
N LEU A 49 0.59 -2.12 18.87
CA LEU A 49 0.96 -1.56 17.58
C LEU A 49 2.45 -1.77 17.26
N ASP A 50 3.35 -1.77 18.25
CA ASP A 50 4.76 -2.15 18.02
C ASP A 50 4.85 -3.54 17.40
N ALA A 51 4.16 -4.53 17.99
CA ALA A 51 4.15 -5.90 17.48
C ALA A 51 3.55 -6.00 16.06
N PHE A 52 2.49 -5.23 15.77
CA PHE A 52 1.94 -5.13 14.42
C PHE A 52 2.95 -4.53 13.42
N MET A 53 3.63 -3.45 13.80
CA MET A 53 4.61 -2.79 12.94
C MET A 53 5.84 -3.66 12.69
N ASP A 54 6.28 -4.42 13.70
CA ASP A 54 7.37 -5.39 13.56
C ASP A 54 6.98 -6.49 12.56
N GLU A 55 5.79 -7.08 12.71
CA GLU A 55 5.29 -8.10 11.78
C GLU A 55 5.14 -7.56 10.36
N ALA A 56 4.50 -6.39 10.21
CA ALA A 56 4.28 -5.77 8.91
C ALA A 56 5.59 -5.43 8.18
N ASN A 57 6.67 -5.14 8.92
CA ASN A 57 7.98 -4.82 8.35
C ASN A 57 8.90 -6.04 8.12
N THR A 58 8.46 -7.26 8.42
CA THR A 58 9.30 -8.48 8.33
C THR A 58 10.01 -8.62 6.98
N TYR A 59 9.34 -8.25 5.88
CA TYR A 59 9.87 -8.36 4.52
C TYR A 59 10.17 -7.01 3.86
N VAL A 60 10.17 -5.90 4.61
CA VAL A 60 10.49 -4.57 4.06
C VAL A 60 12.01 -4.42 3.98
N ASN A 61 12.59 -5.08 2.98
CA ASN A 61 14.03 -5.15 2.76
C ASN A 61 14.38 -4.78 1.31
N GLY A 62 15.31 -3.84 1.15
CA GLY A 62 15.82 -3.40 -0.13
C GLY A 62 16.59 -2.10 -0.04
N GLU A 63 16.87 -1.52 -1.21
CA GLU A 63 17.59 -0.27 -1.34
C GLU A 63 16.76 0.76 -2.08
N VAL A 64 16.73 1.98 -1.53
CA VAL A 64 16.07 3.13 -2.14
C VAL A 64 17.10 4.21 -2.45
N ARG A 65 17.12 4.66 -3.70
CA ARG A 65 17.97 5.76 -4.17
C ARG A 65 17.18 7.05 -4.06
N VAL A 66 17.67 7.96 -3.24
CA VAL A 66 17.04 9.27 -3.02
C VAL A 66 17.94 10.38 -3.53
N GLN A 67 17.40 11.25 -4.38
CA GLN A 67 18.03 12.51 -4.79
C GLN A 67 17.67 13.61 -3.80
N LEU A 68 18.70 14.28 -3.27
CA LEU A 68 18.53 15.43 -2.38
C LEU A 68 18.84 16.71 -3.15
N TYR A 69 17.87 17.62 -3.22
CA TYR A 69 18.05 18.89 -3.94
C TYR A 69 17.27 20.03 -3.28
N LYS A 70 17.95 21.12 -2.93
CA LYS A 70 17.33 22.35 -2.37
C LYS A 70 16.32 22.09 -1.24
N GLY A 71 16.64 21.15 -0.34
CA GLY A 71 15.77 20.80 0.79
C GLY A 71 14.68 19.78 0.47
N SER A 72 14.56 19.29 -0.76
CA SER A 72 13.71 18.16 -1.12
C SER A 72 14.46 16.83 -1.01
N ALA A 73 13.70 15.76 -0.78
CA ALA A 73 14.13 14.39 -0.90
C ALA A 73 13.18 13.68 -1.86
N THR A 74 13.69 13.24 -3.02
CA THR A 74 12.89 12.62 -4.08
C THR A 74 13.45 11.24 -4.38
N VAL A 75 12.59 10.22 -4.35
CA VAL A 75 13.00 8.87 -4.72
C VAL A 75 13.18 8.79 -6.23
N VAL A 76 14.32 8.24 -6.66
CA VAL A 76 14.70 8.10 -8.08
C VAL A 76 14.94 6.65 -8.49
N GLY A 77 14.77 5.70 -7.56
CA GLY A 77 14.86 4.28 -7.85
C GLY A 77 14.74 3.43 -6.59
N ARG A 78 14.25 2.21 -6.77
CA ARG A 78 14.05 1.22 -5.71
C ARG A 78 14.40 -0.16 -6.24
N ARG A 79 14.96 -1.01 -5.37
CA ARG A 79 15.20 -2.42 -5.67
C ARG A 79 15.07 -3.26 -4.40
N SER A 80 14.51 -4.46 -4.54
CA SER A 80 14.53 -5.51 -3.52
C SER A 80 14.96 -6.80 -4.23
N ALA A 81 15.85 -7.57 -3.60
CA ALA A 81 16.40 -8.78 -4.22
C ALA A 81 15.50 -10.01 -3.98
N ASP A 82 14.74 -9.99 -2.90
CA ASP A 82 14.11 -11.16 -2.29
C ASP A 82 12.67 -10.92 -1.84
N SER A 83 12.29 -9.66 -1.60
CA SER A 83 11.00 -9.31 -0.98
C SER A 83 10.15 -8.36 -1.82
N GLY A 84 10.54 -8.07 -3.07
CA GLY A 84 9.74 -7.28 -3.99
C GLY A 84 8.55 -8.08 -4.50
N LEU A 85 7.32 -7.56 -4.31
CA LEU A 85 6.10 -8.20 -4.85
C LEU A 85 5.87 -7.88 -6.33
N TYR A 86 6.66 -6.97 -6.90
CA TYR A 86 6.61 -6.64 -8.32
C TYR A 86 7.08 -7.81 -9.18
N SER A 87 6.19 -8.34 -10.01
CA SER A 87 6.51 -9.33 -11.04
C SER A 87 6.43 -8.66 -12.42
N TYR A 88 7.56 -8.59 -13.12
CA TYR A 88 7.63 -8.01 -14.46
C TYR A 88 6.80 -8.81 -15.47
N ASP A 89 6.91 -10.14 -15.44
CA ASP A 89 6.22 -11.03 -16.40
C ASP A 89 4.69 -10.99 -16.25
N MET A 90 4.18 -10.60 -15.08
CA MET A 90 2.75 -10.40 -14.83
C MET A 90 2.25 -9.01 -15.22
N ALA A 91 3.16 -8.04 -15.41
CA ALA A 91 2.83 -6.63 -15.65
C ALA A 91 3.18 -6.16 -17.07
N THR A 92 4.00 -6.91 -17.80
CA THR A 92 4.49 -6.55 -19.12
C THR A 92 3.45 -6.83 -20.21
N TYR A 93 3.54 -6.07 -21.32
CA TYR A 93 2.80 -6.32 -22.56
C TYR A 93 3.71 -6.85 -23.68
N ASP A 94 5.00 -7.08 -23.39
CA ASP A 94 5.98 -7.63 -24.33
C ASP A 94 5.90 -9.18 -24.43
N GLU A 95 6.75 -9.77 -25.27
CA GLU A 95 6.93 -11.22 -25.35
C GLU A 95 7.31 -11.79 -23.97
N GLY A 96 6.44 -12.64 -23.41
CA GLY A 96 6.64 -13.24 -22.08
C GLY A 96 5.52 -12.97 -21.07
N ASP A 97 4.49 -12.20 -21.43
CA ASP A 97 3.29 -11.96 -20.59
C ASP A 97 2.68 -13.28 -20.06
N GLN A 98 2.55 -13.37 -18.74
CA GLN A 98 1.97 -14.50 -18.01
C GLN A 98 0.55 -14.21 -17.47
N PHE A 99 0.03 -13.01 -17.65
CA PHE A 99 -1.28 -12.63 -17.13
C PHE A 99 -2.42 -13.20 -17.99
N ASP A 100 -3.26 -14.06 -17.40
CA ASP A 100 -4.45 -14.59 -18.06
C ASP A 100 -5.56 -13.53 -18.13
N GLN A 101 -5.59 -12.78 -19.23
CA GLN A 101 -6.56 -11.74 -19.49
C GLN A 101 -8.01 -12.26 -19.56
N THR A 102 -8.22 -13.56 -19.80
CA THR A 102 -9.58 -14.14 -19.89
C THR A 102 -10.32 -14.10 -18.55
N LEU A 103 -9.58 -14.11 -17.43
CA LEU A 103 -10.13 -14.03 -16.09
C LEU A 103 -10.68 -12.63 -15.75
N ALA A 104 -10.17 -11.58 -16.41
CA ALA A 104 -10.51 -10.19 -16.11
C ALA A 104 -12.00 -9.88 -16.35
N GLU A 105 -12.60 -10.43 -17.41
CA GLU A 105 -14.02 -10.18 -17.72
C GLU A 105 -14.94 -10.69 -16.60
N GLY A 106 -14.67 -11.91 -16.10
CA GLY A 106 -15.41 -12.51 -15.01
C GLY A 106 -15.23 -11.73 -13.71
N PHE A 107 -13.99 -11.34 -13.39
CA PHE A 107 -13.68 -10.53 -12.22
C PHE A 107 -14.43 -9.20 -12.23
N VAL A 108 -14.35 -8.42 -13.31
CA VAL A 108 -15.00 -7.11 -13.42
C VAL A 108 -16.51 -7.23 -13.27
N LYS A 109 -17.13 -8.25 -13.89
CA LYS A 109 -18.57 -8.49 -13.77
C LYS A 109 -18.98 -8.82 -12.34
N LEU A 110 -18.23 -9.69 -11.65
CA LEU A 110 -18.53 -10.12 -10.29
C LEU A 110 -18.26 -9.00 -9.27
N TRP A 111 -17.09 -8.38 -9.34
CA TRP A 111 -16.69 -7.29 -8.44
C TRP A 111 -17.62 -6.07 -8.55
N GLY A 112 -18.04 -5.73 -9.77
CA GLY A 112 -18.97 -4.62 -10.02
C GLY A 112 -20.44 -4.94 -9.74
N LEU A 113 -20.80 -6.18 -9.43
CA LEU A 113 -22.20 -6.60 -9.28
C LEU A 113 -22.95 -5.83 -8.18
N PRO A 114 -22.41 -5.67 -6.96
CA PRO A 114 -23.10 -4.92 -5.90
C PRO A 114 -23.36 -3.46 -6.29
N LEU A 115 -22.38 -2.82 -6.94
CA LEU A 115 -22.50 -1.43 -7.41
C LEU A 115 -23.59 -1.30 -8.49
N LYS A 116 -23.65 -2.24 -9.43
CA LYS A 116 -24.72 -2.28 -10.45
C LYS A 116 -26.10 -2.48 -9.81
N THR A 117 -26.22 -3.37 -8.82
CA THR A 117 -27.49 -3.58 -8.11
C THR A 117 -27.93 -2.33 -7.36
N TRP A 118 -27.01 -1.65 -6.68
CA TRP A 118 -27.30 -0.39 -6.01
C TRP A 118 -27.77 0.68 -7.00
N ALA A 119 -27.01 0.92 -8.07
CA ALA A 119 -27.35 1.93 -9.08
C ALA A 119 -28.72 1.68 -9.74
N ALA A 120 -29.06 0.42 -10.02
CA ALA A 120 -30.37 0.04 -10.56
C ALA A 120 -31.52 0.35 -9.59
N ARG A 121 -31.32 0.13 -8.29
CA ARG A 121 -32.31 0.47 -7.25
C ARG A 121 -32.46 1.97 -7.08
N THR A 122 -31.37 2.71 -6.99
CA THR A 122 -31.40 4.19 -6.86
C THR A 122 -32.13 4.82 -8.04
N LYS A 123 -31.86 4.36 -9.27
CA LYS A 123 -32.57 4.82 -10.47
C LYS A 123 -34.07 4.49 -10.44
N ALA A 124 -34.45 3.33 -9.90
CA ALA A 124 -35.87 2.95 -9.76
C ALA A 124 -36.61 3.77 -8.69
N HIS A 125 -35.89 4.31 -7.70
CA HIS A 125 -36.44 5.19 -6.67
C HIS A 125 -36.60 6.66 -7.12
N GLY A 126 -36.18 7.01 -8.34
CA GLY A 126 -36.38 8.36 -8.91
C GLY A 126 -35.40 9.42 -8.40
N ASP A 127 -34.36 9.01 -7.67
CA ASP A 127 -33.26 9.88 -7.28
C ASP A 127 -32.36 10.09 -8.52
N GLU A 128 -32.74 11.03 -9.39
CA GLU A 128 -31.83 11.56 -10.41
C GLU A 128 -30.73 12.36 -9.70
N LEU A 129 -29.47 11.94 -9.89
CA LEU A 129 -28.28 12.71 -9.48
C LEU A 129 -28.13 13.97 -10.36
#